data_AF-A0A2M7PR35-F1
#
_entry.id   AF-A0A2M7PR35-F1
#
_cell.length_a   1.000
_cell.length_b   1.000
_cell.length_c   1.000
_cell.angle_alpha   90.00
_cell.angle_beta   90.00
_cell.angle_gamma   90.00
#
_symmetry.space_group_name_H-M   'P 1'
#
loop_
_entity.id
_entity.type
_entity.pdbx_description
1 polymer ?
#
loop_
_entity_poly.entity_id
_entity_poly.type
_entity_poly.pdbx_seq_one_letter_code
_entity_poly.pdbx_strand_id
1 'polypeptide(L)'
;MKENMKKEKEEAILKELEKAKKEAITTSGKKYYNISVDQIKNISHKYEYLSKGIEILALKNNIIPERYHRNLGVLSPLEQIKLLQSKVAIIGAGGLGGTVLELLARMGIGELIIADKDIIGDSNLNRQLLSTELNLGT
;
A
#
# COMPACT_ATOMS: atom_id res chain seq x y z
N MET A 1 27.79 9.14 6.39
CA MET A 1 27.03 10.39 6.17
C MET A 1 25.57 10.14 5.76
N LYS A 2 25.30 9.44 4.64
CA LYS A 2 23.91 9.17 4.16
C LYS A 2 23.01 8.41 5.17
N GLU A 3 23.60 7.51 5.95
CA GLU A 3 22.86 6.67 6.90
C GLU A 3 22.40 7.42 8.17
N ASN A 4 23.21 8.37 8.64
CA ASN A 4 22.83 9.27 9.75
C ASN A 4 21.71 10.21 9.33
N MET A 5 21.84 10.83 8.15
CA MET A 5 20.78 11.68 7.57
C MET A 5 19.44 10.94 7.41
N LYS A 6 19.49 9.65 7.03
CA LYS A 6 18.28 8.84 6.93
C LYS A 6 17.64 8.60 8.30
N LYS A 7 18.42 8.28 9.33
CA LYS A 7 17.90 8.07 10.69
C LYS A 7 17.27 9.34 11.27
N GLU A 8 17.93 10.49 11.13
CA GLU A 8 17.40 11.78 11.58
C GLU A 8 16.05 12.10 10.94
N LYS A 9 15.93 11.80 9.64
CA LYS A 9 14.71 11.97 8.87
C LYS A 9 13.59 11.04 9.34
N GLU A 10 13.90 9.76 9.58
CA GLU A 10 12.93 8.80 10.14
C GLU A 10 12.45 9.22 11.53
N GLU A 11 13.35 9.70 12.40
CA GLU A 11 12.97 10.24 13.72
C GLU A 11 12.04 11.45 13.63
N ALA A 12 12.30 12.37 12.69
CA ALA A 12 11.43 13.51 12.45
C ALA A 12 10.04 13.08 11.96
N ILE A 13 9.98 12.09 11.05
CA ILE A 13 8.73 11.51 10.55
C ILE A 13 7.96 10.84 11.69
N LEU A 14 8.64 10.09 12.57
CA LEU A 14 7.99 9.43 13.72
C LEU A 14 7.34 10.44 14.67
N LYS A 15 8.01 11.56 14.96
CA LYS A 15 7.42 12.64 15.77
C LYS A 15 6.16 13.23 15.12
N GLU A 16 6.14 13.33 13.79
CA GLU A 16 4.98 13.82 13.06
C GLU A 16 3.83 12.79 13.04
N LEU A 17 4.15 11.51 12.85
CA LEU A 17 3.19 10.40 12.94
C LEU A 17 2.52 10.36 14.32
N GLU A 18 3.29 10.53 15.39
CA GLU A 18 2.78 10.57 16.76
C GLU A 18 1.82 11.75 17.01
N LYS A 19 2.05 12.89 16.35
CA LYS A 19 1.13 14.04 16.41
C LYS A 19 -0.11 13.86 15.54
N ALA A 20 0.04 13.19 14.39
CA ALA A 20 -1.02 13.03 13.40
C ALA A 20 -1.95 11.85 13.70
N LYS A 21 -1.51 10.86 14.49
CA LYS A 21 -2.30 9.66 14.78
C LYS A 21 -3.63 10.04 15.42
N LYS A 22 -4.68 9.28 15.11
CA LYS A 22 -5.97 9.39 15.77
C LYS A 22 -6.21 8.15 16.62
N GLU A 23 -6.77 8.35 17.80
CA GLU A 23 -7.26 7.24 18.62
C GLU A 23 -8.57 6.71 18.03
N ALA A 24 -8.68 5.39 17.94
CA ALA A 24 -9.87 4.69 17.51
C ALA A 24 -10.11 3.47 18.42
N ILE A 25 -11.34 2.95 18.40
CA ILE A 25 -11.76 1.83 19.23
C ILE A 25 -12.25 0.73 18.31
N THR A 26 -11.78 -0.51 18.52
CA THR A 26 -12.29 -1.68 17.80
C THR A 26 -13.72 -2.02 18.23
N THR A 27 -14.41 -2.86 17.48
CA THR A 27 -15.72 -3.42 17.90
C THR A 27 -15.64 -4.17 19.24
N SER A 28 -14.47 -4.72 19.57
CA SER A 28 -14.20 -5.36 20.86
C SER A 28 -13.84 -4.39 22.01
N GLY A 29 -13.88 -3.08 21.78
CA GLY A 29 -13.56 -2.06 22.79
C GLY A 29 -12.06 -1.80 22.98
N LYS A 30 -11.18 -2.42 22.19
CA LYS A 30 -9.73 -2.23 22.28
C LYS A 30 -9.33 -0.91 21.61
N LYS A 31 -8.59 -0.07 22.32
CA LYS A 31 -8.00 1.14 21.77
C LYS A 31 -6.86 0.82 20.80
N TYR A 32 -6.79 1.54 19.70
CA TYR A 32 -5.69 1.51 18.74
C TYR A 32 -5.48 2.90 18.12
N TYR A 33 -4.33 3.10 17.48
CA TYR A 33 -4.04 4.33 16.76
C TYR A 33 -4.06 4.08 15.27
N ASN A 34 -4.61 5.03 14.51
CA ASN A 34 -4.63 4.97 13.06
C ASN A 34 -4.12 6.25 12.41
N ILE A 35 -3.86 6.16 11.11
CA ILE A 35 -3.50 7.30 10.27
C ILE A 35 -4.14 7.17 8.89
N SER A 36 -4.74 8.26 8.41
CA SER A 36 -5.39 8.30 7.10
C SER A 36 -4.39 8.39 5.95
N VAL A 37 -4.84 8.03 4.75
CA VAL A 37 -4.01 8.11 3.52
C VAL A 37 -3.57 9.55 3.24
N ASP A 38 -4.43 10.54 3.47
CA ASP A 38 -4.09 11.94 3.23
C ASP A 38 -3.02 12.45 4.19
N GLN A 39 -3.08 12.04 5.46
CA GLN A 39 -2.02 12.34 6.43
C GLN A 39 -0.69 11.69 6.01
N ILE A 40 -0.70 10.43 5.58
CA ILE A 40 0.50 9.76 5.05
C ILE A 40 1.07 10.53 3.85
N LYS A 41 0.24 10.93 2.88
CA LYS A 41 0.66 11.72 1.72
C LYS A 41 1.25 13.06 2.12
N ASN A 42 0.64 13.77 3.07
CA ASN A 42 1.15 15.06 3.54
C ASN A 42 2.52 14.93 4.19
N ILE A 43 2.74 13.90 5.03
CA ILE A 43 4.04 13.62 5.63
C ILE A 43 5.05 13.19 4.54
N SER A 44 4.61 12.39 3.57
CA SER A 44 5.41 11.94 2.41
C SER A 44 5.96 13.13 1.62
N HIS A 45 5.11 14.09 1.28
CA HIS A 45 5.50 15.32 0.60
C HIS A 45 6.39 16.21 1.48
N LYS A 46 5.99 16.48 2.73
CA LYS A 46 6.71 17.37 3.66
C LYS A 46 8.16 16.92 3.89
N TYR A 47 8.37 15.61 4.00
CA TYR A 47 9.68 15.06 4.26
C TYR A 47 10.33 14.52 2.98
N GLU A 48 9.77 14.59 1.78
CA GLU A 48 10.33 13.92 0.59
C GLU A 48 10.69 12.44 0.88
N TYR A 49 9.73 11.68 1.41
CA TYR A 49 9.89 10.28 1.78
C TYR A 49 8.81 9.44 1.10
N LEU A 50 9.13 8.23 0.65
CA LEU A 50 8.12 7.39 -0.01
C LEU A 50 6.96 7.10 0.94
N SER A 51 5.71 7.23 0.46
CA SER A 51 4.50 6.94 1.25
C SER A 51 4.54 5.53 1.85
N LYS A 52 5.04 4.57 1.09
CA LYS A 52 5.31 3.19 1.54
C LYS A 52 6.23 3.14 2.77
N GLY A 53 7.29 3.94 2.77
CA GLY A 53 8.21 4.05 3.91
C GLY A 53 7.53 4.62 5.15
N ILE A 54 6.62 5.57 4.98
CA ILE A 54 5.83 6.14 6.08
C ILE A 54 4.84 5.11 6.63
N GLU A 55 4.14 4.37 5.78
CA GLU A 55 3.27 3.26 6.20
C GLU A 55 4.04 2.22 7.02
N ILE A 56 5.26 1.86 6.59
CA ILE A 56 6.14 0.94 7.34
C ILE A 56 6.54 1.54 8.71
N LEU A 57 6.93 2.82 8.77
CA LEU A 57 7.27 3.48 10.03
C LEU A 57 6.07 3.56 10.99
N ALA A 58 4.88 3.85 10.47
CA ALA A 58 3.64 3.86 11.23
C ALA A 58 3.34 2.48 11.82
N LEU A 59 3.36 1.43 10.99
CA LEU A 59 3.10 0.05 11.43
C LEU A 59 4.10 -0.42 12.48
N LYS A 60 5.39 -0.08 12.33
CA LYS A 60 6.43 -0.39 13.34
C LYS A 60 6.17 0.26 14.71
N ASN A 61 5.39 1.34 14.74
CA ASN A 61 5.06 2.09 15.95
C ASN A 61 3.59 1.89 16.37
N ASN A 62 2.96 0.80 15.94
CA ASN A 62 1.57 0.46 16.27
C ASN A 62 0.54 1.53 15.84
N ILE A 63 0.87 2.31 14.82
CA ILE A 63 -0.06 3.23 14.15
C ILE A 63 -0.49 2.55 12.85
N ILE A 64 -1.77 2.21 12.74
CA ILE A 64 -2.28 1.44 11.60
C ILE A 64 -2.73 2.40 10.49
N PRO A 65 -2.16 2.32 9.27
CA PRO A 65 -2.75 2.97 8.11
C PRO A 65 -4.19 2.49 7.91
N GLU A 66 -5.15 3.42 7.85
CA GLU A 66 -6.59 3.09 7.82
C GLU A 66 -6.96 2.14 6.68
N ARG A 67 -6.28 2.26 5.53
CA ARG A 67 -6.49 1.38 4.37
C ARG A 67 -6.24 -0.10 4.65
N TYR A 68 -5.42 -0.44 5.65
CA TYR A 68 -5.10 -1.82 6.03
C TYR A 68 -5.84 -2.27 7.29
N HIS A 69 -6.71 -1.43 7.86
CA HIS A 69 -7.46 -1.78 9.06
C HIS A 69 -8.28 -3.06 8.90
N ARG A 70 -8.88 -3.27 7.71
CA ARG A 70 -9.67 -4.46 7.40
C ARG A 70 -8.84 -5.73 7.16
N ASN A 71 -7.52 -5.61 7.02
CA ASN A 71 -6.62 -6.76 6.94
C ASN A 71 -6.29 -7.30 8.34
N LEU A 72 -6.43 -6.46 9.39
CA LEU A 72 -6.09 -6.85 10.76
C LEU A 72 -6.96 -8.02 11.23
N GLY A 73 -6.33 -8.99 11.87
CA GLY A 73 -6.96 -10.22 12.34
C GLY A 73 -6.78 -11.39 11.38
N VAL A 74 -6.60 -11.11 10.08
CA VAL A 74 -6.09 -12.09 9.10
C VAL A 74 -4.58 -11.93 8.95
N LEU A 75 -4.11 -10.68 8.90
CA LEU A 75 -2.70 -10.31 8.86
C LEU A 75 -2.36 -9.43 10.08
N SER A 76 -1.21 -9.71 10.70
CA SER A 76 -0.62 -8.86 11.72
C SER A 76 0.05 -7.62 11.10
N PRO A 77 0.29 -6.54 11.89
CA PRO A 77 1.07 -5.39 11.41
C PRO A 77 2.45 -5.77 10.87
N LEU A 78 3.11 -6.77 11.47
CA LEU A 78 4.41 -7.27 10.99
C LEU A 78 4.29 -7.97 9.64
N GLU A 79 3.23 -8.74 9.41
CA GLU A 79 2.97 -9.36 8.10
C GLU A 79 2.59 -8.32 7.04
N GLN A 80 1.84 -7.29 7.41
CA GLN A 80 1.56 -6.17 6.51
C GLN A 80 2.85 -5.43 6.10
N ILE A 81 3.79 -5.24 7.04
CA ILE A 81 5.13 -4.71 6.72
C ILE A 81 5.85 -5.63 5.73
N LYS A 82 5.80 -6.96 5.91
CA LYS A 82 6.40 -7.90 4.96
C LYS A 82 5.80 -7.73 3.56
N LEU A 83 4.48 -7.63 3.43
CA LEU A 83 3.83 -7.36 2.13
C LEU A 83 4.31 -6.04 1.51
N LEU A 84 4.38 -4.96 2.29
CA LEU A 84 4.89 -3.66 1.84
C LEU A 84 6.38 -3.69 1.45
N GLN A 85 7.14 -4.67 1.92
CA GLN A 85 8.55 -4.85 1.55
C GLN A 85 8.73 -5.86 0.41
N SER A 86 7.71 -6.66 0.12
CA SER A 86 7.72 -7.64 -0.96
C SER A 86 7.69 -6.99 -2.33
N LYS A 87 8.27 -7.72 -3.28
CA LYS A 87 8.26 -7.42 -4.71
C LYS A 87 7.75 -8.65 -5.44
N VAL A 88 6.74 -8.47 -6.28
CA VAL A 88 6.09 -9.57 -7.02
C VAL A 88 6.12 -9.26 -8.52
N ALA A 89 6.54 -10.24 -9.31
CA ALA A 89 6.45 -10.18 -10.77
C ALA A 89 5.24 -11.00 -11.24
N ILE A 90 4.45 -10.43 -12.15
CA ILE A 90 3.29 -11.05 -12.79
C ILE A 90 3.54 -11.08 -14.29
N ILE A 91 3.56 -12.28 -14.85
CA ILE A 91 3.73 -12.49 -16.30
C ILE A 91 2.36 -12.84 -16.88
N GLY A 92 1.81 -11.92 -17.68
CA GLY A 92 0.44 -11.91 -18.16
C GLY A 92 -0.51 -11.17 -17.22
N ALA A 93 -1.13 -10.09 -17.71
CA ALA A 93 -2.12 -9.25 -17.03
C ALA A 93 -3.50 -9.32 -17.70
N GLY A 94 -3.77 -10.41 -18.44
CA GLY A 94 -5.09 -10.79 -18.96
C GLY A 94 -6.11 -11.06 -17.84
N GLY A 95 -7.25 -11.69 -18.15
CA GLY A 95 -8.37 -11.85 -17.19
C GLY A 95 -7.99 -12.30 -15.76
N LEU A 96 -7.27 -13.42 -15.65
CA LEU A 96 -6.78 -13.92 -14.35
C LEU A 96 -5.66 -13.03 -13.78
N GLY A 97 -4.65 -12.74 -14.60
CA GLY A 97 -3.47 -11.97 -14.17
C GLY A 97 -3.81 -10.58 -13.64
N GLY A 98 -4.71 -9.86 -14.32
CA GLY A 98 -5.24 -8.58 -13.89
C GLY A 98 -6.03 -8.67 -12.59
N THR A 99 -6.79 -9.76 -12.38
CA THR A 99 -7.48 -10.00 -11.11
C THR A 99 -6.49 -10.20 -9.96
N VAL A 100 -5.46 -11.03 -10.17
CA VAL A 100 -4.41 -11.26 -9.16
C VAL A 100 -3.63 -9.97 -8.88
N LEU A 101 -3.28 -9.21 -9.91
CA LEU A 101 -2.61 -7.92 -9.81
C LEU A 101 -3.40 -6.96 -8.90
N GLU A 102 -4.70 -6.82 -9.15
CA GLU A 102 -5.57 -5.93 -8.38
C GLU A 102 -5.64 -6.33 -6.90
N LEU A 103 -5.77 -7.63 -6.62
CA LEU A 103 -5.78 -8.15 -5.25
C LEU A 103 -4.45 -7.87 -4.55
N LEU A 104 -3.31 -8.13 -5.19
CA LEU A 104 -1.99 -7.88 -4.63
C LEU A 104 -1.74 -6.38 -4.38
N ALA A 105 -2.19 -5.51 -5.28
CA ALA A 105 -2.10 -4.06 -5.12
C ALA A 105 -2.93 -3.59 -3.91
N ARG A 106 -4.15 -4.09 -3.76
CA ARG A 106 -5.03 -3.79 -2.61
C ARG A 106 -4.51 -4.34 -1.29
N MET A 107 -3.90 -5.53 -1.31
CA MET A 107 -3.24 -6.13 -0.15
C MET A 107 -2.02 -5.32 0.32
N GLY A 108 -1.47 -4.44 -0.53
CA GLY A 108 -0.33 -3.59 -0.18
C GLY A 108 1.01 -4.25 -0.48
N ILE A 109 1.13 -4.98 -1.59
CA ILE A 109 2.45 -5.38 -2.10
C ILE A 109 3.27 -4.13 -2.43
N GLY A 110 4.52 -4.12 -1.97
CA GLY A 110 5.40 -2.95 -2.05
C GLY A 110 5.87 -2.57 -3.44
N GLU A 111 5.98 -3.55 -4.33
CA GLU A 111 6.37 -3.35 -5.74
C GLU A 111 5.78 -4.46 -6.61
N LEU A 112 5.10 -4.08 -7.69
CA LEU A 112 4.52 -4.99 -8.67
C LEU A 112 5.20 -4.76 -10.02
N ILE A 113 5.84 -5.79 -10.56
CA ILE A 113 6.38 -5.80 -11.92
C ILE A 113 5.41 -6.57 -12.78
N ILE A 114 4.95 -5.95 -13.86
CA ILE A 114 3.99 -6.54 -14.78
C ILE A 114 4.65 -6.66 -16.15
N ALA A 115 4.59 -7.84 -16.75
CA ALA A 115 4.98 -8.07 -18.13
C ALA A 115 3.80 -8.70 -18.86
N ASP A 116 3.22 -7.95 -19.79
CA ASP A 116 2.16 -8.42 -20.69
C ASP A 116 2.45 -7.92 -22.10
N LYS A 117 2.25 -8.78 -23.09
CA LYS A 117 2.46 -8.47 -24.50
C LYS A 117 1.12 -8.40 -25.26
N ASP A 118 0.03 -8.76 -24.61
CA ASP A 118 -1.27 -8.82 -25.26
C ASP A 118 -1.81 -7.41 -25.54
N ILE A 119 -2.52 -7.29 -26.66
CA ILE A 119 -3.30 -6.11 -27.02
C ILE A 119 -4.74 -6.36 -26.58
N ILE A 120 -5.38 -5.36 -25.99
CA ILE A 120 -6.78 -5.46 -25.57
C ILE A 120 -7.69 -5.60 -26.80
N GLY A 121 -8.46 -6.68 -26.88
CA GLY A 121 -9.50 -6.89 -27.89
C GLY A 121 -10.89 -7.08 -27.29
N ASP A 122 -11.91 -7.21 -28.14
CA ASP A 122 -13.32 -7.32 -27.72
C ASP A 122 -13.55 -8.45 -26.70
N SER A 123 -12.88 -9.59 -26.90
CA SER A 123 -13.00 -10.73 -25.99
C SER A 123 -12.58 -10.40 -24.56
N ASN A 124 -11.73 -9.39 -24.35
CA ASN A 124 -11.23 -9.00 -23.03
C ASN A 124 -12.28 -8.24 -22.22
N LEU A 125 -13.24 -7.57 -22.86
CA LEU A 125 -14.25 -6.72 -22.20
C LEU A 125 -15.08 -7.47 -21.15
N ASN A 126 -15.33 -8.78 -21.34
CA ASN A 126 -16.13 -9.56 -20.40
C ASN A 126 -15.33 -10.22 -19.26
N ARG A 127 -13.98 -10.17 -19.28
CA ARG A 127 -13.15 -10.97 -18.37
C ARG A 127 -11.93 -10.27 -17.79
N GLN A 128 -11.46 -9.18 -18.40
CA GLN A 128 -10.25 -8.49 -17.99
C GLN A 128 -10.61 -7.15 -17.37
N LEU A 129 -10.23 -7.00 -16.09
CA LEU A 129 -10.35 -5.75 -15.37
C LEU A 129 -9.65 -4.62 -16.14
N LEU A 130 -10.27 -3.43 -16.13
CA LEU A 130 -9.80 -2.23 -16.81
C LEU A 130 -9.82 -2.28 -18.35
N SER A 131 -10.29 -3.39 -18.94
CA SER A 131 -10.67 -3.41 -20.36
C SER A 131 -11.97 -2.63 -20.54
N THR A 132 -11.97 -1.67 -21.46
CA THR A 132 -13.11 -0.82 -21.79
C THR A 132 -13.16 -0.62 -23.31
N GLU A 133 -14.30 -0.26 -23.87
CA GLU A 133 -14.39 0.01 -25.32
C GLU A 133 -13.41 1.13 -25.76
N LEU A 134 -13.02 2.02 -24.84
CA LEU A 134 -12.11 3.14 -25.08
C LEU A 134 -10.63 2.74 -25.23
N ASN A 135 -10.23 1.55 -24.79
CA ASN A 135 -8.84 1.08 -24.85
C ASN A 135 -8.67 -0.20 -25.66
N LEU A 136 -9.60 -0.49 -26.58
CA LEU A 136 -9.40 -1.53 -27.57
C LEU A 136 -8.23 -1.16 -28.49
N GLY A 137 -7.38 -2.15 -28.79
CA GLY A 137 -6.20 -1.98 -29.65
C GLY A 137 -4.97 -1.41 -28.94
N THR A 138 -5.03 -1.18 -27.62
CA THR A 138 -3.87 -0.79 -26.80
C THR A 138 -3.23 -1.96 -26.08
#